data_AF-A0A3N5NKP9-F1
#
_entry.id   AF-A0A3N5NKP9-F1
#
_cell.length_a   1.000
_cell.length_b   1.000
_cell.length_c   1.000
_cell.angle_alpha   90.00
_cell.angle_beta   90.00
_cell.angle_gamma   90.00
#
_symmetry.space_group_name_H-M   'P 1'
#
loop_
_entity.id
_entity.type
_entity.pdbx_description
1 polymer ?
#
loop_
_entity_poly.entity_id
_entity_poly.type
_entity_poly.pdbx_seq_one_letter_code
_entity_poly.pdbx_strand_id
1 'polypeptide(L)' 'MARDLLTDFELMILLAILRVGEHAYGVPIAREIETTGRRNVILGAVYAALERLETNGLVSSRMGNPSPERG' A
#
# COMPACT_ATOMS: atom_id res chain seq x y z
N MET A 1 5.12 -21.89 -2.09
CA MET A 1 6.34 -21.20 -2.55
C MET A 1 6.02 -19.73 -2.65
N ALA A 2 6.86 -18.85 -2.09
CA ALA A 2 6.71 -17.42 -2.31
C ALA A 2 6.79 -17.16 -3.82
N ARG A 3 5.93 -16.29 -4.34
CA ARG A 3 5.92 -15.97 -5.76
C ARG A 3 7.10 -15.04 -6.02
N ASP A 4 8.08 -15.48 -6.81
CA ASP A 4 9.31 -14.71 -7.08
C ASP A 4 9.08 -13.43 -7.88
N LEU A 5 7.92 -13.31 -8.56
CA LEU A 5 7.58 -12.16 -9.39
C LEU A 5 6.45 -11.34 -8.76
N LEU A 6 6.64 -10.03 -8.77
CA LEU A 6 5.62 -9.05 -8.38
C LEU A 6 4.53 -8.96 -9.44
N THR A 7 3.28 -8.84 -9.00
CA THR A 7 2.22 -8.38 -9.88
C THR A 7 2.35 -6.89 -10.17
N ASP A 8 1.76 -6.43 -11.28
CA ASP A 8 1.69 -5.00 -11.60
C ASP A 8 1.10 -4.19 -10.44
N PHE A 9 0.12 -4.76 -9.72
CA PHE A 9 -0.49 -4.08 -8.59
C PHE A 9 0.43 -3.97 -7.37
N GLU A 10 1.17 -5.03 -7.06
CA GLU A 10 2.18 -5.00 -6.00
C GLU A 10 3.30 -4.02 -6.34
N LEU A 11 3.74 -3.97 -7.61
CA LEU A 11 4.71 -2.97 -8.06
C LEU A 11 4.17 -1.53 -7.94
N MET A 12 2.92 -1.29 -8.35
CA MET A 12 2.28 0.02 -8.18
C MET A 12 2.19 0.43 -6.71
N ILE A 13 1.92 -0.50 -5.79
CA ILE A 13 1.92 -0.22 -4.36
C ILE A 13 3.30 0.18 -3.86
N LEU A 14 4.35 -0.55 -4.25
CA LEU A 14 5.73 -0.19 -3.87
C LEU A 14 6.11 1.21 -4.38
N LEU A 15 5.76 1.53 -5.62
CA LEU A 15 5.99 2.86 -6.19
C LEU A 15 5.19 3.95 -5.45
N ALA A 16 3.93 3.67 -5.11
CA ALA A 16 3.09 4.58 -4.35
C ALA A 16 3.64 4.82 -2.94
N ILE A 17 4.15 3.79 -2.25
CA ILE A 17 4.81 3.94 -0.94
C ILE A 17 6.00 4.89 -1.04
N LEU A 18 6.87 4.72 -2.05
CA LEU A 18 8.02 5.59 -2.26
C LEU A 18 7.64 7.05 -2.52
N ARG A 19 6.50 7.29 -3.19
CA ARG A 19 6.01 8.64 -3.48
C ARG A 19 5.31 9.31 -2.30
N VAL A 20 4.51 8.55 -1.56
CA VAL A 20 3.77 9.05 -0.39
C VAL A 20 4.70 9.27 0.80
N GLY A 21 5.76 8.47 0.94
CA GLY A 21 6.73 8.57 2.02
C GLY A 21 6.15 8.20 3.39
N GLU A 22 6.35 9.05 4.39
CA GLU A 22 6.00 8.76 5.80
C GLU A 22 4.50 8.52 6.05
N HIS A 23 3.64 8.89 5.10
CA HIS A 23 2.18 8.72 5.18
C HIS A 23 1.67 7.49 4.41
N ALA A 24 2.52 6.50 4.13
CA ALA A 24 2.18 5.33 3.33
C ALA A 24 1.27 4.31 4.06
N TYR A 25 0.04 4.72 4.37
CA TYR A 25 -1.06 3.84 4.78
C TYR A 25 -2.09 3.69 3.66
N GLY A 26 -3.05 2.77 3.83
CA GLY A 26 -3.88 2.30 2.73
C GLY A 26 -4.61 3.39 1.93
N VAL A 27 -5.08 4.46 2.60
CA VAL A 27 -5.83 5.55 1.94
C VAL A 27 -4.93 6.42 1.04
N PRO A 28 -3.81 7.00 1.53
CA PRO A 28 -2.86 7.70 0.67
C PRO A 28 -2.31 6.85 -0.47
N ILE A 29 -2.01 5.57 -0.22
CA ILE A 29 -1.53 4.65 -1.25
C ILE A 29 -2.60 4.47 -2.34
N ALA A 30 -3.85 4.20 -1.96
CA ALA A 30 -4.94 4.06 -2.92
C ALA A 30 -5.06 5.34 -3.77
N ARG A 31 -5.10 6.51 -3.13
CA ARG A 31 -5.21 7.81 -3.81
C ARG A 31 -4.06 8.05 -4.79
N GLU A 32 -2.83 7.74 -4.41
CA GLU A 32 -1.67 7.90 -5.31
C GLU A 32 -1.80 6.99 -6.54
N ILE A 33 -2.20 5.74 -6.37
CA ILE A 33 -2.42 4.80 -7.47
C ILE A 33 -3.59 5.26 -8.37
N GLU A 34 -4.67 5.79 -7.79
CA GLU A 34 -5.80 6.31 -8.57
C GLU A 34 -5.39 7.55 -9.39
N THR A 35 -4.64 8.45 -8.78
CA THR A 35 -4.16 9.70 -9.41
C THR A 35 -3.20 9.42 -10.55
N THR A 36 -2.28 8.49 -10.36
CA THR A 36 -1.23 8.18 -11.34
C THR A 36 -1.68 7.19 -12.40
N GLY A 37 -2.46 6.18 -12.01
CA GLY A 37 -2.91 5.09 -12.86
C GLY A 37 -4.25 5.32 -13.55
N ARG A 38 -4.94 6.44 -13.25
CA ARG A 38 -6.28 6.78 -13.78
C ARG A 38 -7.28 5.63 -13.68
N ARG A 39 -7.24 4.89 -12.57
CA ARG A 39 -8.06 3.70 -12.32
C ARG A 39 -8.59 3.74 -10.89
N ASN A 40 -9.79 3.22 -10.66
CA ASN A 40 -10.31 3.11 -9.30
C ASN A 40 -9.62 1.98 -8.54
N VAL A 41 -9.35 2.19 -7.26
CA VAL A 41 -8.70 1.20 -6.39
C VAL A 41 -9.59 0.88 -5.21
N ILE A 42 -9.87 -0.42 -5.03
CA ILE A 42 -10.60 -0.89 -3.86
C ILE A 42 -9.63 -0.92 -2.67
N LEU A 43 -9.95 -0.17 -1.62
CA LEU A 43 -9.09 -0.04 -0.43
C LEU A 43 -8.74 -1.40 0.21
N GLY A 44 -9.69 -2.33 0.26
CA GLY A 44 -9.43 -3.68 0.77
C GLY A 44 -8.38 -4.45 -0.04
N ALA A 45 -8.30 -4.23 -1.35
CA ALA A 45 -7.27 -4.85 -2.20
C ALA A 45 -5.87 -4.30 -1.89
N VAL A 46 -5.76 -3.02 -1.53
CA VAL A 46 -4.50 -2.40 -1.10
C VAL A 46 -4.01 -3.06 0.18
N TYR A 47 -4.86 -3.21 1.20
CA TYR A 47 -4.48 -3.85 2.45
C TYR A 47 -4.09 -5.32 2.24
N ALA A 48 -4.84 -6.08 1.44
CA ALA A 48 -4.51 -7.46 1.13
C ALA A 48 -3.16 -7.59 0.39
N ALA A 49 -2.81 -6.62 -0.45
CA ALA A 49 -1.51 -6.61 -1.13
C ALA A 49 -0.36 -6.18 -0.21
N LEU A 50 -0.58 -5.20 0.69
CA LEU A 50 0.40 -4.83 1.71
C LEU A 50 0.73 -6.01 2.64
N GLU A 51 -0.28 -6.75 3.09
CA GLU A 51 -0.09 -7.97 3.91
C GLU A 51 0.78 -9.01 3.20
N ARG A 52 0.55 -9.25 1.90
CA ARG A 52 1.39 -10.15 1.11
C ARG A 52 2.81 -9.64 0.94
N LEU A 53 2.98 -8.35 0.65
CA LEU A 53 4.30 -7.73 0.52
C LEU A 53 5.09 -7.81 1.84
N GLU A 54 4.42 -7.62 2.97
CA GLU A 54 5.01 -7.76 4.31
C GLU A 54 5.37 -9.22 4.62
N THR A 55 4.49 -10.16 4.31
CA THR A 55 4.76 -11.61 4.43
C THR A 55 5.97 -12.03 3.59
N ASN A 56 6.16 -11.40 2.43
CA ASN A 56 7.32 -11.62 1.55
C ASN A 56 8.57 -10.81 1.94
N GLY A 57 8.52 -10.02 3.03
CA GLY A 57 9.64 -9.25 3.54
C GLY A 57 10.03 -8.02 2.70
N LEU A 58 9.14 -7.57 1.80
CA LEU A 58 9.41 -6.44 0.90
C LEU A 58 9.05 -5.09 1.52
N VAL A 59 8.16 -5.09 2.51
CA VAL A 59 7.77 -3.91 3.29
C VAL A 59 7.64 -4.31 4.77
N SER A 60 7.65 -3.32 5.65
CA SER A 60 7.33 -3.50 7.07
C SER A 60 6.29 -2.48 7.48
N SER A 61 5.28 -2.89 8.22
CA SER A 61 4.31 -1.99 8.82
C SER A 61 4.76 -1.55 10.21
N ARG A 62 4.26 -0.37 10.63
CA ARG A 62 4.35 0.10 12.01
C ARG A 62 2.99 0.65 12.40
N MET A 63 2.57 0.39 13.64
CA MET A 63 1.37 1.06 14.16
C MET A 63 1.68 2.55 14.30
N GLY A 64 0.90 3.38 13.62
CA GLY A 64 0.96 4.83 13.77
C GLY A 64 0.47 5.25 15.16
N ASN A 65 0.86 6.46 15.57
CA ASN A 65 0.25 7.07 16.75
C ASN A 65 -1.27 7.19 16.52
N PRO A 66 -2.09 6.94 17.55
CA PRO A 66 -3.53 7.14 17.43
C PRO A 66 -3.80 8.58 16.97
N SER A 67 -4.48 8.75 15.84
CA SER A 67 -4.91 10.06 15.41
C SER A 67 -6.18 10.46 16.18
N PRO A 68 -6.33 11.73 16.60
CA PRO A 68 -7.56 12.24 17.21
C PRO A 68 -8.78 12.20 16.27
N GLU A 69 -8.58 11.80 15.01
CA GLU A 69 -9.62 11.77 13.96
C GLU A 69 -10.72 10.74 14.24
N ARG A 70 -10.51 9.87 15.25
CA ARG A 70 -11.58 9.08 15.88
C ARG A 70 -11.79 9.58 17.31
N GLY A 71 -12.61 10.64 17.42
CA GLY A 71 -13.52 10.84 18.55
C GLY A 71 -14.84 10.17 18.25
#